data_AF-A0A8D2KZD4-F1
#
_entry.id   AF-A0A8D2KZD4-F1
#
_cell.length_a   1.000
_cell.length_b   1.000
_cell.length_c   1.000
_cell.angle_alpha   90.00
_cell.angle_beta   90.00
_cell.angle_gamma   90.00
#
_symmetry.space_group_name_H-M   'P 1'
#
loop_
_entity.id
_entity.type
_entity.pdbx_description
1 polymer ?
#
loop_
_entity_poly.entity_id
_entity_poly.type
_entity_poly.pdbx_seq_one_letter_code
_entity_poly.pdbx_strand_id
1 'polypeptide(L)'
;PWMTEKLPMPSFHHPLLEQASFTREVLWTLLKDVKFGETVSYKQLADMAGNSKAARAVGGAMRSNPIPIIIPCHRVICSSGQTGKYTGGSHLKEWLLSHENSGIAVIQPKYATAPLRKHLAHRGDSRESAAFACIRRAKLNA
;
A
#
# COMPACT_ATOMS: atom_id res chain seq x y z
N PRO A 1 0.46 4.33 -31.26
CA PRO A 1 -0.67 3.73 -30.49
C PRO A 1 -0.21 2.45 -29.78
N TRP A 2 0.04 2.51 -28.48
CA TRP A 2 0.53 1.39 -27.68
C TRP A 2 -0.56 0.32 -27.57
N MET A 3 -0.18 -0.91 -27.95
CA MET A 3 -1.03 -2.07 -28.24
C MET A 3 -1.44 -2.81 -26.95
N THR A 4 -2.28 -2.20 -26.12
CA THR A 4 -2.70 -2.77 -24.82
C THR A 4 -4.21 -2.93 -24.67
N GLU A 5 -5.02 -2.21 -25.45
CA GLU A 5 -6.50 -2.33 -25.39
C GLU A 5 -7.01 -3.75 -25.67
N LYS A 6 -6.18 -4.62 -26.27
CA LYS A 6 -6.54 -5.98 -26.64
C LYS A 6 -5.89 -7.10 -25.82
N LEU A 7 -4.99 -6.78 -24.88
CA LEU A 7 -4.39 -7.84 -24.07
C LEU A 7 -5.41 -8.27 -23.01
N PRO A 8 -5.69 -9.59 -22.88
CA PRO A 8 -6.55 -10.06 -21.81
C PRO A 8 -5.93 -9.67 -20.47
N MET A 9 -6.78 -9.40 -19.49
CA MET A 9 -6.32 -9.11 -18.14
C MET A 9 -5.38 -10.23 -17.66
N PRO A 10 -4.18 -9.90 -17.12
CA PRO A 10 -3.28 -10.92 -16.61
C PRO A 10 -3.99 -11.77 -15.56
N SER A 11 -3.74 -13.08 -15.59
CA SER A 11 -4.29 -14.01 -14.60
C SER A 11 -3.66 -13.74 -13.24
N PHE A 12 -4.49 -13.45 -12.24
CA PHE A 12 -4.06 -13.34 -10.85
C PHE A 12 -4.55 -14.53 -10.05
N HIS A 13 -3.63 -15.38 -9.59
CA HIS A 13 -3.92 -16.57 -8.81
C HIS A 13 -4.07 -16.24 -7.32
N HIS A 14 -5.15 -15.53 -6.98
CA HIS A 14 -5.51 -15.24 -5.60
C HIS A 14 -6.99 -15.60 -5.37
N PRO A 15 -7.35 -16.34 -4.30
CA PRO A 15 -8.73 -16.82 -4.10
C PRO A 15 -9.80 -15.73 -4.17
N LEU A 16 -9.51 -14.54 -3.61
CA LEU A 16 -10.41 -13.37 -3.68
C LEU A 16 -10.66 -12.83 -5.10
N LEU A 17 -9.76 -13.12 -6.04
CA LEU A 17 -9.85 -12.67 -7.43
C LEU A 17 -10.42 -13.75 -8.36
N GLU A 18 -10.43 -15.01 -7.93
CA GLU A 18 -10.96 -16.15 -8.70
C GLU A 18 -12.43 -16.46 -8.35
N GLN A 19 -12.81 -16.34 -7.06
CA GLN A 19 -14.15 -16.68 -6.59
C GLN A 19 -15.13 -15.52 -6.80
N ALA A 20 -16.27 -15.81 -7.44
CA ALA A 20 -17.34 -14.83 -7.64
C ALA A 20 -17.81 -14.26 -6.29
N SER A 21 -17.63 -12.96 -6.10
CA SER A 21 -18.01 -12.23 -4.88
C SER A 21 -18.15 -10.75 -5.18
N PHE A 22 -18.90 -10.01 -4.36
CA PHE A 22 -18.99 -8.56 -4.49
C PHE A 22 -17.61 -7.88 -4.38
N THR A 23 -16.73 -8.39 -3.51
CA THR A 23 -15.34 -7.92 -3.40
C THR A 23 -14.60 -8.07 -4.73
N ARG A 24 -14.73 -9.23 -5.39
CA ARG A 24 -14.11 -9.47 -6.69
C ARG A 24 -14.63 -8.48 -7.74
N GLU A 25 -15.94 -8.33 -7.84
CA GLU A 25 -16.56 -7.39 -8.80
C GLU A 25 -16.01 -5.97 -8.60
N VAL A 26 -16.03 -5.47 -7.37
CA VAL A 26 -15.52 -4.14 -7.03
C VAL A 26 -14.05 -3.97 -7.44
N LEU A 27 -13.19 -4.94 -7.14
CA LEU A 27 -11.77 -4.87 -7.49
C LEU A 27 -11.54 -4.92 -9.01
N TRP A 28 -12.33 -5.72 -9.73
CA TRP A 28 -12.24 -5.84 -11.18
C TRP A 28 -12.79 -4.61 -11.90
N THR A 29 -13.92 -4.07 -11.46
CA THR A 29 -14.47 -2.79 -11.93
C THR A 29 -13.45 -1.67 -11.73
N LEU A 30 -12.87 -1.58 -10.53
CA LEU A 30 -11.85 -0.58 -10.23
C LEU A 30 -10.64 -0.68 -11.16
N LEU A 31 -10.16 -1.90 -11.40
CA LEU A 31 -9.00 -2.16 -12.26
C LEU A 31 -9.25 -1.85 -13.73
N LYS A 32 -10.45 -2.13 -14.24
CA LYS A 32 -10.82 -1.94 -15.65
C LYS A 32 -11.19 -0.49 -15.96
N ASP A 33 -11.94 0.15 -15.07
CA ASP A 33 -12.68 1.36 -15.41
C ASP A 33 -12.06 2.65 -14.85
N VAL A 34 -11.20 2.57 -13.83
CA VAL A 34 -10.59 3.76 -13.20
C VAL A 34 -9.13 3.90 -13.63
N LYS A 35 -8.89 4.82 -14.57
CA LYS A 35 -7.59 4.95 -15.24
C LYS A 35 -6.59 5.74 -14.40
N PHE A 36 -5.34 5.76 -14.86
CA PHE A 36 -4.27 6.53 -14.24
C PHE A 36 -4.58 8.02 -14.20
N GLY A 37 -4.43 8.65 -13.03
CA GLY A 37 -4.78 10.06 -12.81
C GLY A 37 -6.27 10.30 -12.54
N GLU A 38 -7.12 9.29 -12.65
CA GLU A 38 -8.54 9.39 -12.32
C GLU A 38 -8.80 8.99 -10.86
N THR A 39 -9.88 9.51 -10.30
CA THR A 39 -10.37 9.10 -8.97
C THR A 39 -11.85 8.76 -9.04
N VAL A 40 -12.29 7.88 -8.15
CA VAL A 40 -13.68 7.47 -8.04
C VAL A 40 -14.11 7.51 -6.58
N SER A 41 -15.35 7.91 -6.29
CA SER A 41 -15.87 7.81 -4.94
C SER A 41 -16.30 6.39 -4.58
N TYR A 42 -16.29 6.04 -3.29
CA TYR A 42 -16.83 4.77 -2.80
C TYR A 42 -18.27 4.50 -3.28
N LYS A 43 -19.10 5.55 -3.39
CA LYS A 43 -20.48 5.45 -3.87
C LYS A 43 -20.54 5.13 -5.36
N GLN A 44 -19.82 5.91 -6.17
CA GLN A 44 -19.75 5.69 -7.62
C GLN A 44 -19.22 4.29 -7.95
N LEU A 45 -18.19 3.82 -7.24
CA LEU A 45 -17.67 2.47 -7.46
C LEU A 45 -18.67 1.38 -7.04
N ALA A 46 -19.48 1.63 -6.00
CA ALA A 46 -20.56 0.73 -5.62
C ALA A 46 -21.66 0.68 -6.71
N ASP A 47 -22.01 1.84 -7.28
CA ASP A 47 -22.94 1.95 -8.41
C ASP A 47 -22.41 1.16 -9.62
N MET A 48 -21.15 1.35 -9.99
CA MET A 48 -20.49 0.66 -11.10
C MET A 48 -20.39 -0.86 -10.88
N ALA A 49 -20.21 -1.31 -9.64
CA ALA A 49 -20.20 -2.72 -9.25
C ALA A 49 -21.62 -3.32 -9.09
N GLY A 50 -22.67 -2.59 -9.46
CA GLY A 50 -24.05 -3.08 -9.50
C GLY A 50 -24.83 -2.99 -8.18
N ASN A 51 -24.31 -2.31 -7.15
CA ASN A 51 -25.04 -2.09 -5.91
C ASN A 51 -24.78 -0.70 -5.30
N SER A 52 -25.66 0.25 -5.62
CA SER A 52 -25.57 1.65 -5.20
C SER A 52 -25.57 1.90 -3.69
N LYS A 53 -26.06 0.93 -2.91
CA LYS A 53 -26.15 1.02 -1.45
C LYS A 53 -24.92 0.41 -0.75
N ALA A 54 -23.96 -0.14 -1.49
CA ALA A 54 -22.86 -0.94 -0.97
C ALA A 54 -21.54 -0.16 -0.74
N ALA A 55 -21.56 1.18 -0.63
CA ALA A 55 -20.35 2.00 -0.45
C ALA A 55 -19.48 1.56 0.75
N ARG A 56 -20.10 1.12 1.86
CA ARG A 56 -19.36 0.58 3.02
C ARG A 56 -18.66 -0.74 2.71
N ALA A 57 -19.31 -1.62 1.93
CA ALA A 57 -18.74 -2.90 1.49
C ALA A 57 -17.57 -2.68 0.50
N VAL A 58 -17.66 -1.66 -0.36
CA VAL A 58 -16.53 -1.22 -1.19
C VAL A 58 -15.32 -0.87 -0.33
N GLY A 59 -15.51 -0.13 0.77
CA GLY A 59 -14.44 0.15 1.72
C GLY A 59 -13.79 -1.10 2.32
N GLY A 60 -14.57 -2.16 2.55
CA GLY A 60 -14.07 -3.48 2.93
C GLY A 60 -13.25 -4.14 1.81
N ALA A 61 -13.75 -4.13 0.58
CA ALA A 61 -13.04 -4.64 -0.59
C ALA A 61 -11.68 -3.96 -0.81
N MET A 62 -11.61 -2.64 -0.63
CA MET A 62 -10.34 -1.89 -0.73
C MET A 62 -9.31 -2.33 0.31
N ARG A 63 -9.76 -2.68 1.52
CA ARG A 63 -8.86 -3.16 2.59
C ARG A 63 -8.32 -4.56 2.30
N SER A 64 -9.13 -5.40 1.66
CA SER A 64 -8.80 -6.79 1.31
C SER A 64 -8.10 -6.93 -0.03
N ASN A 65 -7.77 -5.83 -0.72
CA ASN A 65 -7.09 -5.88 -2.00
C ASN A 65 -5.71 -6.56 -1.87
N PRO A 66 -5.50 -7.74 -2.48
CA PRO A 66 -4.25 -8.48 -2.34
C PRO A 66 -3.09 -7.89 -3.17
N ILE A 67 -3.38 -7.04 -4.16
CA ILE A 67 -2.38 -6.50 -5.09
C ILE A 67 -2.58 -4.98 -5.21
N PRO A 68 -2.26 -4.20 -4.16
CA PRO A 68 -2.35 -2.75 -4.20
C PRO A 68 -1.47 -2.16 -5.32
N ILE A 69 -1.76 -0.93 -5.73
CA ILE A 69 -1.15 -0.23 -6.87
C ILE A 69 -1.56 -0.81 -8.22
N ILE A 70 -1.45 -2.13 -8.43
CA ILE A 70 -1.93 -2.79 -9.66
C ILE A 70 -3.45 -2.70 -9.73
N ILE A 71 -4.16 -3.18 -8.69
CA ILE A 71 -5.54 -2.80 -8.46
C ILE A 71 -5.49 -1.47 -7.70
N PRO A 72 -5.92 -0.34 -8.32
CA PRO A 72 -5.57 1.00 -7.85
C PRO A 72 -6.49 1.47 -6.71
N CYS A 73 -6.51 0.77 -5.58
CA CYS A 73 -7.36 1.11 -4.43
C CYS A 73 -7.04 2.48 -3.80
N HIS A 74 -5.88 3.07 -4.11
CA HIS A 74 -5.54 4.44 -3.74
C HIS A 74 -6.36 5.49 -4.52
N ARG A 75 -6.95 5.15 -5.68
CA ARG A 75 -7.82 6.04 -6.47
C ARG A 75 -9.24 6.17 -5.93
N VAL A 76 -9.63 5.33 -4.96
CA VAL A 76 -10.97 5.37 -4.35
C VAL A 76 -11.00 6.35 -3.18
N ILE A 77 -11.76 7.43 -3.29
CA ILE A 77 -11.79 8.54 -2.31
C ILE A 77 -13.20 8.81 -1.75
N CYS A 78 -13.29 9.70 -0.76
CA CYS A 78 -14.58 10.15 -0.24
C CYS A 78 -15.29 11.05 -1.27
N SER A 79 -16.62 11.01 -1.32
CA SER A 79 -17.42 11.90 -2.18
C SER A 79 -17.26 13.39 -1.83
N SER A 80 -16.72 13.71 -0.66
CA SER A 80 -16.35 15.07 -0.24
C SER A 80 -15.04 15.57 -0.84
N GLY A 81 -14.33 14.75 -1.62
CA GLY A 81 -12.99 15.06 -2.15
C GLY A 81 -11.84 14.73 -1.21
N GLN A 82 -12.11 14.29 0.02
CA GLN A 82 -11.06 13.84 0.95
C GLN A 82 -10.49 12.48 0.53
N THR A 83 -9.18 12.30 0.66
CA THR A 83 -8.47 11.07 0.29
C THR A 83 -8.98 9.82 1.01
N GLY A 84 -9.42 9.92 2.27
CA GLY A 84 -9.91 8.80 3.05
C GLY A 84 -8.81 7.83 3.52
N LYS A 85 -9.20 6.69 4.10
CA LYS A 85 -8.26 5.71 4.68
C LYS A 85 -7.58 4.84 3.62
N TYR A 86 -6.40 4.33 3.95
CA TYR A 86 -5.61 3.43 3.10
C TYR A 86 -4.86 2.39 3.95
N THR A 87 -4.83 1.13 3.51
CA THR A 87 -4.11 0.05 4.23
C THR A 87 -2.61 0.32 4.31
N GLY A 88 -2.02 0.94 3.27
CA GLY A 88 -0.61 1.34 3.26
C GLY A 88 -0.30 2.67 3.95
N GLY A 89 -1.26 3.27 4.66
CA GLY A 89 -1.12 4.57 5.32
C GLY A 89 -1.52 5.76 4.45
N SER A 90 -2.00 6.85 5.08
CA SER A 90 -2.51 8.04 4.38
C SER A 90 -1.45 8.72 3.51
N HIS A 91 -0.21 8.84 4.01
CA HIS A 91 0.90 9.44 3.28
C HIS A 91 1.20 8.75 1.95
N LEU A 92 1.16 7.41 1.92
CA LEU A 92 1.39 6.66 0.69
C LEU A 92 0.26 6.90 -0.32
N LYS A 93 -0.99 6.96 0.14
CA LYS A 93 -2.14 7.24 -0.73
C LYS A 93 -2.07 8.64 -1.34
N GLU A 94 -1.75 9.64 -0.53
CA GLU A 94 -1.55 11.02 -0.99
C GLU A 94 -0.39 11.13 -1.98
N TRP A 95 0.73 10.44 -1.70
CA TRP A 95 1.86 10.40 -2.61
C TRP A 95 1.50 9.74 -3.94
N LEU A 96 0.80 8.60 -3.94
CA LEU A 96 0.36 7.93 -5.16
C LEU A 96 -0.58 8.83 -5.97
N LEU A 97 -1.59 9.43 -5.34
CA LEU A 97 -2.50 10.36 -6.02
C LEU A 97 -1.76 11.58 -6.61
N SER A 98 -0.80 12.14 -5.86
CA SER A 98 0.04 13.24 -6.34
C SER A 98 0.94 12.79 -7.49
N HIS A 99 1.51 11.59 -7.42
CA HIS A 99 2.35 11.02 -8.47
C HIS A 99 1.58 10.81 -9.78
N GLU A 100 0.30 10.46 -9.71
CA GLU A 100 -0.52 10.29 -10.91
C GLU A 100 -1.02 11.61 -11.51
N ASN A 101 -1.28 12.63 -10.67
CA ASN A 101 -1.73 13.95 -11.13
C ASN A 101 -0.58 14.87 -11.55
N SER A 102 0.61 14.66 -11.02
CA SER A 102 1.80 15.45 -11.35
C SER A 102 2.52 14.70 -12.44
N GLY A 103 2.45 15.18 -13.68
CA GLY A 103 3.35 14.74 -14.76
C GLY A 103 4.80 15.03 -14.34
N ILE A 104 5.40 14.10 -13.60
CA ILE A 104 6.73 14.12 -13.01
C ILE A 104 7.11 15.47 -12.37
N ALA A 105 6.81 15.62 -11.08
CA ALA A 105 7.67 16.36 -10.16
C ALA A 105 8.04 15.42 -9.02
N VAL A 106 9.25 14.87 -9.07
CA VAL A 106 9.81 14.05 -7.99
C VAL A 106 10.01 14.95 -6.78
N ILE A 107 9.06 14.95 -5.84
CA ILE A 107 9.30 15.48 -4.50
C ILE A 107 10.05 14.39 -3.73
N GLN A 108 11.31 14.67 -3.43
CA GLN A 108 12.20 13.86 -2.58
C GLN A 108 11.46 13.43 -1.29
N PRO A 109 11.44 12.14 -0.92
CA PRO A 109 10.87 11.73 0.35
C PRO A 109 11.77 12.24 1.48
N LYS A 110 11.17 12.94 2.44
CA LYS A 110 11.78 13.45 3.69
C LYS A 110 12.34 12.35 4.61
N TYR A 111 12.26 11.08 4.18
CA TYR A 111 12.68 9.89 4.92
C TYR A 111 13.79 9.09 4.21
N ALA A 112 14.36 9.59 3.12
CA ALA A 112 15.58 9.01 2.54
C ALA A 112 16.83 9.58 3.23
N THR A 113 17.12 9.10 4.45
CA THR A 113 18.45 8.81 5.03
C THR A 113 18.35 8.78 6.57
N ALA A 114 17.86 7.68 7.13
CA ALA A 114 18.54 7.19 8.33
C ALA A 114 19.79 6.48 7.80
N PRO A 115 21.01 6.89 8.17
CA PRO A 115 22.20 6.23 7.66
C PRO A 115 22.14 4.76 8.05
N LEU A 116 22.25 3.87 7.06
CA LEU A 116 22.61 2.47 7.28
C LEU A 116 23.81 2.49 8.22
N ARG A 117 23.60 2.05 9.46
CA ARG A 117 24.64 1.98 10.49
C ARG A 117 25.76 1.14 9.91
N LYS A 118 26.84 1.81 9.49
CA LYS A 118 28.05 1.21 8.95
C LYS A 118 28.58 0.30 10.05
N HIS A 119 28.62 -1.00 9.79
CA HIS A 119 29.35 -1.92 10.64
C HIS A 119 30.85 -1.57 10.57
N LEU A 120 31.49 -1.59 11.74
CA LEU A 120 32.93 -1.69 12.01
C LEU A 120 33.80 -0.41 11.86
N ALA A 121 34.14 0.16 13.01
CA ALA A 121 35.50 0.62 13.31
C ALA A 121 35.76 0.53 14.82
N HIS A 122 36.82 -0.20 15.17
CA HIS A 122 37.41 -0.29 16.51
C HIS A 122 37.86 1.08 17.06
N ARG A 123 38.16 1.08 18.38
CA ARG A 123 38.65 2.15 19.29
C ARG A 123 37.47 2.83 20.02
N GLY A 124 37.20 2.57 21.29
CA GLY A 124 38.11 2.42 22.41
C GLY A 124 37.99 3.69 23.25
N ASP A 125 37.02 3.77 24.16
CA ASP A 125 37.17 4.46 25.44
C ASP A 125 36.02 4.07 26.38
N SER A 126 36.41 4.03 27.64
CA SER A 126 35.76 3.70 28.89
C SER A 126 34.34 4.25 29.09
N ARG A 127 33.58 3.47 29.86
CA ARG A 127 32.29 3.79 30.54
C ARG A 127 31.04 3.36 29.79
N GLU A 128 30.73 2.08 29.93
CA GLU A 128 29.40 1.48 30.09
C GLU A 128 29.67 -0.03 30.19
N SER A 129 28.99 -0.86 30.96
CA SER A 129 27.80 -0.74 31.78
C SER A 129 27.73 -2.05 32.57
N ALA A 130 27.32 -1.98 33.83
CA ALA A 130 27.28 -3.07 34.80
C ALA A 130 26.30 -4.22 34.47
N ALA A 131 25.89 -4.39 33.22
CA ALA A 131 24.90 -5.36 32.78
C ALA A 131 25.49 -6.67 32.21
N PHE A 132 26.79 -6.72 31.89
CA PHE A 132 27.43 -7.91 31.29
C PHE A 132 28.26 -8.77 32.25
N ALA A 133 28.35 -8.41 33.54
CA ALA A 133 29.12 -9.15 34.54
C ALA A 133 28.42 -10.40 35.09
N CYS A 134 27.12 -10.61 34.81
CA CYS A 134 26.34 -11.69 35.41
C CYS A 134 26.49 -13.05 34.69
N ILE A 135 26.87 -13.07 33.41
CA ILE A 135 26.82 -14.30 32.59
C ILE A 135 28.16 -15.07 32.53
N ARG A 136 29.27 -14.53 33.09
CA ARG A 136 30.60 -15.16 33.05
C ARG A 136 31.14 -15.70 34.39
N ARG A 137 30.28 -16.00 35.37
CA ARG A 137 30.69 -16.64 36.64
C ARG A 137 30.21 -18.08 36.86
N ALA A 138 29.68 -18.73 35.83
CA ALA A 138 29.15 -20.11 35.93
C ALA A 138 30.02 -21.19 35.26
N LYS A 139 31.31 -20.94 34.97
CA LYS A 139 32.15 -21.92 34.26
C LYS A 139 33.61 -22.08 34.72
N LEU A 140 33.95 -21.69 35.95
CA LEU A 140 35.28 -21.91 36.53
C LEU A 140 35.24 -22.27 38.03
N ASN A 141 34.42 -23.26 38.41
CA ASN A 141 34.53 -23.98 39.70
C ASN A 141 33.86 -25.38 39.59
N ALA A 142 34.26 -26.13 38.57
CA ALA A 142 34.17 -27.59 38.54
C ALA A 142 35.51 -28.11 38.00
#